data_AF-A0A960WYT6-F1
#
_entry.id   AF-A0A960WYT6-F1
#
_cell.length_a   1.000
_cell.length_b   1.000
_cell.length_c   1.000
_cell.angle_alpha   90.00
_cell.angle_beta   90.00
_cell.angle_gamma   90.00
#
_symmetry.space_group_name_H-M   'P 1'
#
loop_
_entity.id
_entity.type
_entity.pdbx_description
1 polymer ?
#
loop_
_entity_poly.entity_id
_entity_poly.type
_entity_poly.pdbx_seq_one_letter_code
_entity_poly.pdbx_strand_id
1 'polypeptide(L)'
;MTASHQPSSLFAASEDFPDWMNPLLVKDLRQSLRSGGFIGIFLWVHVSLALLVGMHAMAIANGDDSRELSAFFWADMGLIFCALCPFRELSGRAIEARQKIYLDLVNVTPISSDGIAFQRWKSGALLMLVIAISTTPYVILRYYVGSELLSDLMTIGVLFGDGLVLLSITILMSGVSTVVRVVMTIALLIFGLPLYGNLSAMIVIRSPLDFGLLFVWLLTSSITFMITMALASDVHGTPLPDRA
;
A
#
# COMPACT_ATOMS: atom_id res chain seq x y z
N MET A 1 -55.15 19.49 27.01
CA MET A 1 -54.97 18.66 25.80
C MET A 1 -53.50 18.66 25.45
N THR A 2 -52.93 17.47 25.52
CA THR A 2 -51.52 17.08 25.44
C THR A 2 -50.98 17.14 24.00
N ALA A 3 -49.80 17.71 23.81
CA ALA A 3 -48.92 17.39 22.69
C ALA A 3 -47.46 17.53 23.13
N SER A 4 -46.97 16.52 23.86
CA SER A 4 -45.55 16.27 24.05
C SER A 4 -44.97 15.74 22.74
N HIS A 5 -44.34 16.61 21.94
CA HIS A 5 -43.49 16.15 20.86
C HIS A 5 -42.19 15.60 21.48
N GLN A 6 -42.12 14.27 21.62
CA GLN A 6 -40.84 13.59 21.73
C GLN A 6 -40.04 13.89 20.45
N PRO A 7 -38.81 14.40 20.54
CA PRO A 7 -37.91 14.33 19.40
C PRO A 7 -37.63 12.85 19.16
N SER A 8 -38.10 12.41 18.01
CA SER A 8 -37.85 11.12 17.39
C SER A 8 -36.38 10.74 17.52
N SER A 9 -36.18 9.48 17.90
CA SER A 9 -34.95 8.69 17.88
C SER A 9 -34.33 8.59 16.47
N LEU A 10 -33.97 9.72 15.87
CA LEU A 10 -33.36 9.85 14.54
C LEU A 10 -31.86 9.53 14.52
N PHE A 11 -31.29 9.18 15.67
CA PHE A 11 -29.91 8.69 15.80
C PHE A 11 -29.89 7.35 16.52
N ALA A 12 -30.63 6.36 16.00
CA ALA A 12 -30.05 5.02 15.98
C ALA A 12 -28.92 5.07 14.94
N ALA A 13 -27.84 5.76 15.27
CA ALA A 13 -26.58 5.62 14.56
C ALA A 13 -26.26 4.13 14.70
N SER A 14 -26.38 3.38 13.61
CA SER A 14 -25.81 2.05 13.57
C SER A 14 -24.36 2.22 14.00
N GLU A 15 -24.01 1.62 15.14
CA GLU A 15 -22.62 1.41 15.54
C GLU A 15 -22.00 0.42 14.55
N ASP A 16 -21.89 0.83 13.29
CA ASP A 16 -21.35 0.00 12.19
C ASP A 16 -19.85 -0.22 12.35
N PHE A 17 -19.20 0.50 13.27
CA PHE A 17 -17.78 0.38 13.55
C PHE A 17 -17.52 0.32 15.05
N PRO A 18 -16.55 -0.50 15.49
CA PRO A 18 -16.15 -0.54 16.88
C PRO A 18 -15.58 0.79 17.35
N ASP A 19 -15.89 1.20 18.57
CA ASP A 19 -15.41 2.44 19.20
C ASP A 19 -13.87 2.59 19.24
N TRP A 20 -13.12 1.49 19.05
CA TRP A 20 -11.66 1.49 19.02
C TRP A 20 -11.05 1.92 17.69
N MET A 21 -11.84 2.02 16.61
CA MET A 21 -11.33 2.38 15.29
C MET A 21 -11.50 3.89 15.04
N ASN A 22 -10.39 4.59 14.77
CA ASN A 22 -10.39 6.03 14.54
C ASN A 22 -11.38 6.39 13.39
N PRO A 23 -12.40 7.24 13.64
CA PRO A 23 -13.43 7.56 12.65
C PRO A 23 -12.85 8.19 11.37
N LEU A 24 -11.71 8.87 11.48
CA LEU A 24 -11.02 9.43 10.32
C LEU A 24 -10.40 8.32 9.45
N LEU A 25 -9.88 7.24 10.04
CA LEU A 25 -9.37 6.06 9.30
C LEU A 25 -10.49 5.37 8.53
N VAL A 26 -11.67 5.22 9.16
CA VAL A 26 -12.85 4.62 8.52
C VAL A 26 -13.32 5.44 7.34
N LYS A 27 -13.35 6.76 7.49
CA LYS A 27 -13.71 7.69 6.41
C LYS A 27 -12.75 7.53 5.22
N ASP A 28 -11.44 7.56 5.49
CA ASP A 28 -10.42 7.48 4.46
C ASP A 28 -10.42 6.12 3.76
N LEU A 29 -10.59 5.02 4.52
CA LEU A 29 -10.70 3.67 3.96
C LEU A 29 -11.94 3.54 3.06
N ARG A 30 -13.10 4.03 3.52
CA ARG A 30 -14.34 4.01 2.73
C ARG A 30 -14.20 4.82 1.45
N GLN A 31 -13.58 6.00 1.54
CA GLN A 31 -13.33 6.85 0.38
C GLN A 31 -12.34 6.20 -0.59
N SER A 32 -11.29 5.58 -0.07
CA SER A 32 -10.27 4.88 -0.85
C SER A 32 -10.85 3.67 -1.59
N LEU A 33 -11.66 2.84 -0.92
CA LEU A 33 -12.33 1.68 -1.52
C LEU A 33 -13.37 2.06 -2.59
N ARG A 34 -14.00 3.23 -2.48
CA ARG A 34 -14.95 3.76 -3.48
C ARG A 34 -14.26 4.53 -4.60
N SER A 35 -12.94 4.71 -4.54
CA SER A 35 -12.22 5.43 -5.58
C SER A 35 -12.11 4.60 -6.86
N GLY A 36 -12.35 5.22 -8.02
CA GLY A 36 -12.17 4.55 -9.31
C GLY A 36 -10.75 4.04 -9.54
N GLY A 37 -9.74 4.69 -8.94
CA GLY A 37 -8.35 4.26 -9.00
C GLY A 37 -8.11 2.94 -8.26
N PHE A 38 -8.69 2.76 -7.07
CA PHE A 38 -8.64 1.46 -6.38
C PHE A 38 -9.36 0.38 -7.18
N ILE A 39 -10.58 0.66 -7.64
CA ILE A 39 -11.36 -0.30 -8.43
C ILE A 39 -10.59 -0.73 -9.68
N GLY A 40 -9.94 0.19 -10.37
CA GLY A 40 -9.12 -0.09 -11.55
C GLY A 40 -7.93 -1.00 -11.24
N ILE A 41 -7.15 -0.69 -10.19
CA ILE A 41 -6.02 -1.53 -9.76
C ILE A 41 -6.52 -2.91 -9.30
N PHE A 42 -7.57 -2.95 -8.49
CA PHE A 42 -8.14 -4.19 -7.98
C PHE A 42 -8.62 -5.10 -9.13
N LEU A 43 -9.33 -4.54 -10.11
CA LEU A 43 -9.79 -5.28 -11.28
C LEU A 43 -8.61 -5.74 -12.16
N TRP A 44 -7.59 -4.89 -12.35
CA TRP A 44 -6.36 -5.26 -13.03
C TRP A 44 -5.72 -6.49 -12.39
N VAL A 45 -5.54 -6.46 -11.06
CA VAL A 45 -4.96 -7.55 -10.27
C VAL A 45 -5.71 -8.86 -10.52
N HIS A 46 -7.04 -8.85 -10.37
CA HIS A 46 -7.81 -10.08 -10.50
C HIS A 46 -7.85 -10.64 -11.91
N VAL A 47 -7.95 -9.76 -12.92
CA VAL A 47 -7.99 -10.17 -14.33
C VAL A 47 -6.63 -10.68 -14.79
N SER A 48 -5.55 -9.95 -14.51
CA SER A 48 -4.19 -10.36 -14.88
C SER A 48 -3.80 -11.68 -14.24
N LEU A 49 -4.04 -11.87 -12.94
CA LEU A 49 -3.73 -13.12 -12.25
C LEU A 49 -4.58 -14.29 -12.72
N ALA A 50 -5.88 -14.07 -12.96
CA ALA A 50 -6.74 -15.13 -13.48
C ALA A 50 -6.23 -15.62 -14.84
N LEU A 51 -5.84 -14.69 -15.72
CA LEU A 51 -5.27 -15.03 -17.03
C LEU A 51 -3.92 -15.74 -16.89
N LEU A 52 -3.01 -15.22 -16.07
CA LEU A 52 -1.67 -15.81 -15.88
C LEU A 52 -1.74 -17.21 -15.28
N VAL A 53 -2.57 -17.42 -14.26
CA VAL A 53 -2.79 -18.76 -13.66
C VAL A 53 -3.46 -19.71 -14.65
N GLY A 54 -4.46 -19.22 -15.40
CA GLY A 54 -5.13 -20.02 -16.44
C GLY A 54 -4.17 -20.48 -17.54
N MET A 55 -3.36 -19.55 -18.06
CA MET A 55 -2.33 -19.87 -19.07
C MET A 55 -1.28 -20.84 -18.52
N HIS A 56 -0.83 -20.64 -17.27
CA HIS A 56 0.13 -21.52 -16.62
C HIS A 56 -0.42 -22.95 -16.47
N ALA A 57 -1.69 -23.09 -16.11
CA ALA A 57 -2.36 -24.39 -16.02
C ALA A 57 -2.47 -25.07 -17.39
N MET A 58 -2.79 -24.33 -18.46
CA MET A 58 -2.85 -24.86 -19.82
C MET A 58 -1.49 -25.29 -20.35
N ALA A 59 -0.43 -24.49 -20.11
CA ALA A 59 0.92 -24.81 -20.53
C ALA A 59 1.40 -26.13 -19.91
N ILE A 60 1.15 -26.32 -18.61
CA ILE A 60 1.51 -27.56 -17.92
C ILE A 60 0.68 -28.74 -18.44
N ALA A 61 -0.61 -28.55 -18.74
CA ALA A 61 -1.44 -29.60 -19.33
C ALA A 61 -0.96 -30.03 -20.73
N ASN A 62 -0.38 -29.11 -21.51
CA ASN A 62 0.19 -29.37 -22.83
C ASN A 62 1.63 -29.91 -22.79
N GLY A 63 2.29 -29.89 -21.63
CA GLY A 63 3.70 -30.27 -21.48
C GLY A 63 4.70 -29.20 -21.92
N ASP A 64 4.26 -27.95 -22.05
CA ASP A 64 5.10 -26.80 -22.41
C ASP A 64 5.90 -26.28 -21.19
N ASP A 65 7.01 -25.57 -21.46
CA ASP A 65 7.78 -24.91 -20.39
C ASP A 65 6.99 -23.75 -19.79
N SER A 66 6.68 -23.82 -18.49
CA SER A 66 5.87 -22.84 -17.76
C SER A 66 6.70 -21.77 -17.03
N ARG A 67 8.04 -21.80 -17.16
CA ARG A 67 8.96 -20.88 -16.47
C ARG A 67 8.70 -19.42 -16.79
N GLU A 68 8.44 -19.09 -18.04
CA GLU A 68 8.16 -17.71 -18.46
C GLU A 68 6.87 -17.19 -17.83
N LEU A 69 5.80 -18.00 -17.82
CA LEU A 69 4.52 -17.64 -17.20
C LEU A 69 4.66 -17.46 -15.68
N SER A 70 5.51 -18.27 -15.04
CA SER A 70 5.87 -18.07 -13.62
C SER A 70 6.58 -16.74 -13.40
N ALA A 71 7.54 -16.38 -14.26
CA ALA A 71 8.24 -15.10 -14.18
C ALA A 71 7.28 -13.91 -14.38
N PHE A 72 6.35 -14.00 -15.34
CA PHE A 72 5.33 -12.97 -15.57
C PHE A 72 4.37 -12.83 -14.39
N PHE A 73 3.96 -13.93 -13.75
CA PHE A 73 3.16 -13.89 -12.53
C PHE A 73 3.85 -13.10 -11.42
N TRP A 74 5.13 -13.39 -11.16
CA TRP A 74 5.89 -12.70 -10.13
C TRP A 74 6.22 -11.25 -10.50
N ALA A 75 6.46 -10.97 -11.78
CA ALA A 75 6.67 -9.62 -12.27
C ALA A 75 5.40 -8.75 -12.11
N ASP A 76 4.22 -9.29 -12.43
CA ASP A 76 2.95 -8.61 -12.24
C ASP A 76 2.66 -8.35 -10.75
N MET A 77 2.86 -9.36 -9.89
CA MET A 77 2.78 -9.19 -8.44
C MET A 77 3.72 -8.11 -7.91
N GLY A 78 4.99 -8.14 -8.34
CA GLY A 78 5.98 -7.12 -7.97
C GLY A 78 5.56 -5.73 -8.45
N LEU A 79 5.05 -5.60 -9.67
CA LEU A 79 4.55 -4.35 -10.22
C LEU A 79 3.38 -3.79 -9.40
N ILE A 80 2.44 -4.64 -9.00
CA ILE A 80 1.27 -4.25 -8.20
C ILE A 80 1.72 -3.71 -6.83
N PHE A 81 2.49 -4.50 -6.08
CA PHE A 81 2.88 -4.16 -4.70
C PHE A 81 3.92 -3.04 -4.63
N CYS A 82 4.89 -3.02 -5.55
CA CYS A 82 6.01 -2.08 -5.48
C CYS A 82 5.77 -0.80 -6.27
N ALA A 83 4.92 -0.81 -7.30
CA ALA A 83 4.65 0.38 -8.11
C ALA A 83 3.20 0.86 -7.95
N LEU A 84 2.22 0.09 -8.39
CA LEU A 84 0.84 0.59 -8.53
C LEU A 84 0.24 1.04 -7.19
N CYS A 85 0.42 0.25 -6.13
CA CYS A 85 -0.08 0.56 -4.81
C CYS A 85 0.55 1.83 -4.20
N PRO A 86 1.90 1.98 -4.15
CA PRO A 86 2.53 3.22 -3.69
C PRO A 86 2.20 4.43 -4.58
N PHE A 87 2.31 4.33 -5.91
CA PHE A 87 2.09 5.47 -6.81
C PHE A 87 0.66 6.02 -6.73
N ARG A 88 -0.33 5.17 -6.44
CA ARG A 88 -1.72 5.58 -6.20
C ARG A 88 -1.82 6.63 -5.09
N GLU A 89 -1.03 6.51 -4.02
CA GLU A 89 -1.05 7.43 -2.88
C GLU A 89 -0.54 8.83 -3.26
N LEU A 90 0.39 8.93 -4.23
CA LEU A 90 0.80 10.22 -4.79
C LEU A 90 -0.33 10.88 -5.58
N SER A 91 -1.10 10.09 -6.34
CA SER A 91 -2.19 10.59 -7.17
C SER A 91 -3.37 11.13 -6.34
N GLY A 92 -3.61 10.59 -5.14
CA GLY A 92 -4.62 11.08 -4.21
C GLY A 92 -4.39 12.54 -3.79
N ARG A 93 -3.13 12.97 -3.63
CA ARG A 93 -2.79 14.36 -3.27
C ARG A 93 -3.04 15.37 -4.39
N ALA A 94 -3.02 14.97 -5.67
CA ALA A 94 -3.36 15.89 -6.76
C ALA A 94 -4.82 16.34 -6.67
N ILE A 95 -5.69 15.46 -6.17
CA ILE A 95 -7.11 15.72 -5.96
C ILE A 95 -7.32 16.56 -4.69
N GLU A 96 -6.62 16.23 -3.60
CA GLU A 96 -6.65 17.02 -2.36
C GLU A 96 -6.06 18.44 -2.51
N ALA A 97 -4.97 18.59 -3.28
CA ALA A 97 -4.38 19.90 -3.57
C ALA A 97 -5.30 20.78 -4.41
N ARG A 98 -6.16 20.17 -5.24
CA ARG A 98 -7.23 20.85 -5.98
C ARG A 98 -8.42 21.20 -5.08
N GLN A 99 -8.60 20.47 -3.98
CA GLN A 99 -9.56 20.73 -2.90
C GLN A 99 -9.05 21.72 -1.84
N LYS A 100 -7.94 22.44 -2.07
CA LYS A 100 -7.43 23.54 -1.23
C LYS A 100 -8.48 24.58 -0.79
N ILE A 101 -9.65 24.62 -1.42
CA ILE A 101 -10.81 25.44 -1.01
C ILE A 101 -11.38 25.00 0.36
N TYR A 102 -11.14 23.77 0.83
CA TYR A 102 -11.60 23.27 2.13
C TYR A 102 -10.57 23.42 3.28
N LEU A 103 -9.32 23.80 2.96
CA LEU A 103 -8.24 23.92 3.95
C LEU A 103 -8.37 25.15 4.86
N ASP A 104 -9.23 26.11 4.50
CA ASP A 104 -9.53 27.26 5.36
C ASP A 104 -10.38 26.86 6.59
N LEU A 105 -10.99 25.66 6.57
CA LEU A 105 -11.73 25.09 7.69
C LEU A 105 -10.84 24.23 8.62
N VAL A 106 -9.62 23.86 8.18
CA VAL A 106 -8.64 23.08 8.96
C VAL A 106 -7.75 23.99 9.82
N ASN A 107 -7.66 25.29 9.51
CA ASN A 107 -6.97 26.28 10.36
C ASN A 107 -7.57 26.41 11.77
N VAL A 108 -8.68 25.74 12.07
CA VAL A 108 -9.37 25.80 13.37
C VAL A 108 -9.20 24.51 14.20
N THR A 109 -8.57 23.43 13.67
CA THR A 109 -8.36 22.19 14.43
C THR A 109 -6.87 21.80 14.53
N PRO A 110 -6.29 21.71 15.75
CA PRO A 110 -4.91 21.30 15.94
C PRO A 110 -4.79 19.79 15.75
N ILE A 111 -4.68 19.34 14.50
CA ILE A 111 -4.34 17.95 14.19
C ILE A 111 -2.81 17.87 14.11
N SER A 112 -2.20 17.05 14.96
CA SER A 112 -0.75 16.82 14.95
C SER A 112 -0.27 16.28 13.59
N SER A 113 0.82 16.85 13.09
CA SER A 113 1.50 16.44 11.84
C SER A 113 1.75 14.94 11.77
N ASP A 114 2.24 14.36 12.86
CA ASP A 114 2.60 12.95 12.99
C ASP A 114 1.37 12.05 12.83
N GLY A 115 0.24 12.49 13.36
CA GLY A 115 -1.04 11.80 13.26
C GLY A 115 -1.51 11.66 11.81
N ILE A 116 -1.29 12.69 10.98
CA ILE A 116 -1.72 12.71 9.57
C ILE A 116 -0.88 11.74 8.75
N ALA A 117 0.46 11.78 8.89
CA ALA A 117 1.36 10.89 8.16
C ALA A 117 1.10 9.41 8.52
N PHE A 118 0.98 9.12 9.82
CA PHE A 118 0.77 7.75 10.30
C PHE A 118 -0.60 7.20 9.91
N GLN A 119 -1.64 8.02 9.93
CA GLN A 119 -2.97 7.61 9.50
C GLN A 119 -3.03 7.28 8.01
N ARG A 120 -2.36 8.07 7.16
CA ARG A 120 -2.27 7.81 5.73
C ARG A 120 -1.56 6.51 5.45
N TRP A 121 -0.43 6.28 6.12
CA TRP A 121 0.28 5.02 6.02
C TRP A 121 -0.62 3.83 6.41
N LYS A 122 -1.36 3.92 7.52
CA LYS A 122 -2.31 2.87 7.93
C LYS A 122 -3.40 2.60 6.89
N SER A 123 -3.99 3.64 6.31
CA SER A 123 -5.03 3.48 5.30
C SER A 123 -4.50 2.78 4.04
N GLY A 124 -3.33 3.21 3.54
CA GLY A 124 -2.66 2.56 2.41
C GLY A 124 -2.23 1.13 2.72
N ALA A 125 -1.69 0.88 3.92
CA ALA A 125 -1.31 -0.45 4.38
C ALA A 125 -2.49 -1.42 4.42
N LEU A 126 -3.65 -0.99 4.94
CA LEU A 126 -4.87 -1.79 4.95
C LEU A 126 -5.35 -2.11 3.54
N LEU A 127 -5.23 -1.18 2.59
CA LEU A 127 -5.62 -1.45 1.21
C LEU A 127 -4.71 -2.47 0.53
N MET A 128 -3.39 -2.35 0.74
CA MET A 128 -2.44 -3.36 0.26
C MET A 128 -2.69 -4.72 0.92
N LEU A 129 -3.12 -4.74 2.18
CA LEU A 129 -3.49 -5.97 2.88
C LEU A 129 -4.73 -6.62 2.24
N VAL A 130 -5.74 -5.83 1.88
CA VAL A 130 -6.92 -6.34 1.15
C VAL A 130 -6.50 -6.97 -0.17
N ILE A 131 -5.60 -6.33 -0.93
CA ILE A 131 -5.07 -6.88 -2.18
C ILE A 131 -4.32 -8.19 -1.89
N ALA A 132 -3.41 -8.20 -0.91
CA ALA A 132 -2.66 -9.41 -0.53
C ALA A 132 -3.58 -10.59 -0.18
N ILE A 133 -4.58 -10.37 0.68
CA ILE A 133 -5.55 -11.40 1.05
C ILE A 133 -6.31 -11.89 -0.19
N SER A 134 -6.72 -10.98 -1.08
CA SER A 134 -7.46 -11.31 -2.30
C SER A 134 -6.62 -12.06 -3.34
N THR A 135 -5.29 -11.94 -3.29
CA THR A 135 -4.37 -12.68 -4.18
C THR A 135 -4.11 -14.12 -3.73
N THR A 136 -4.33 -14.43 -2.44
CA THR A 136 -4.17 -15.78 -1.85
C THR A 136 -4.80 -16.92 -2.67
N PRO A 137 -6.07 -16.84 -3.14
CA PRO A 137 -6.67 -17.93 -3.91
C PRO A 137 -5.89 -18.28 -5.19
N TYR A 138 -5.22 -17.33 -5.84
CA TYR A 138 -4.43 -17.59 -7.05
C TYR A 138 -3.17 -18.39 -6.75
N VAL A 139 -2.56 -18.18 -5.59
CA VAL A 139 -1.42 -18.99 -5.13
C VAL A 139 -1.85 -20.41 -4.77
N ILE A 140 -3.00 -20.56 -4.12
CA ILE A 140 -3.57 -21.88 -3.85
C ILE A 140 -3.84 -22.62 -5.17
N LEU A 141 -4.32 -21.94 -6.21
CA LEU A 141 -4.49 -22.54 -7.53
C LEU A 141 -3.15 -22.98 -8.13
N ARG A 142 -2.07 -22.18 -8.05
CA ARG A 142 -0.74 -22.59 -8.53
C ARG A 142 -0.19 -23.80 -7.78
N TYR A 143 -0.48 -23.93 -6.49
CA TYR A 143 -0.09 -25.11 -5.71
C TYR A 143 -0.65 -26.41 -6.32
N TYR A 144 -1.91 -26.40 -6.76
CA TYR A 144 -2.49 -27.57 -7.45
C TYR A 144 -1.84 -27.89 -8.80
N VAL A 145 -1.20 -26.92 -9.44
CA VAL A 145 -0.46 -27.11 -10.69
C VAL A 145 1.01 -27.52 -10.42
N GLY A 146 1.43 -27.63 -9.16
CA GLY A 146 2.75 -28.12 -8.77
C GLY A 146 3.71 -27.06 -8.24
N SER A 147 3.24 -25.86 -7.87
CA SER A 147 4.09 -24.88 -7.14
C SER A 147 4.17 -25.20 -5.64
N GLU A 148 5.18 -24.64 -4.96
CA GLU A 148 5.36 -24.80 -3.52
C GLU A 148 4.61 -23.70 -2.75
N LEU A 149 3.52 -24.06 -2.09
CA LEU A 149 2.63 -23.12 -1.39
C LEU A 149 3.36 -22.24 -0.37
N LEU A 150 4.27 -22.82 0.43
CA LEU A 150 4.97 -22.10 1.48
C LEU A 150 5.91 -21.03 0.90
N SER A 151 6.65 -21.38 -0.16
CA SER A 151 7.54 -20.47 -0.88
C SER A 151 6.76 -19.30 -1.47
N ASP A 152 5.63 -19.61 -2.12
CA ASP A 152 4.81 -18.61 -2.78
C ASP A 152 4.19 -17.65 -1.76
N LEU A 153 3.72 -18.17 -0.62
CA LEU A 153 3.15 -17.35 0.45
C LEU A 153 4.20 -16.46 1.13
N MET A 154 5.42 -16.97 1.35
CA MET A 154 6.53 -16.18 1.86
C MET A 154 6.92 -15.06 0.89
N THR A 155 6.93 -15.35 -0.41
CA THR A 155 7.23 -14.35 -1.45
C THR A 155 6.19 -13.23 -1.46
N ILE A 156 4.90 -13.55 -1.32
CA ILE A 156 3.85 -12.53 -1.13
C ILE A 156 4.11 -11.71 0.13
N GLY A 157 4.50 -12.35 1.25
CA GLY A 157 4.83 -11.66 2.49
C GLY A 157 5.98 -10.66 2.34
N VAL A 158 7.04 -11.05 1.62
CA VAL A 158 8.18 -10.18 1.31
C VAL A 158 7.74 -9.02 0.41
N LEU A 159 7.00 -9.29 -0.68
CA LEU A 159 6.48 -8.26 -1.57
C LEU A 159 5.55 -7.27 -0.86
N PHE A 160 4.73 -7.77 0.06
CA PHE A 160 3.86 -6.93 0.89
C PHE A 160 4.69 -6.01 1.80
N GLY A 161 5.73 -6.53 2.45
CA GLY A 161 6.63 -5.71 3.25
C GLY A 161 7.41 -4.68 2.42
N ASP A 162 7.89 -5.06 1.23
CA ASP A 162 8.52 -4.14 0.28
C ASP A 162 7.57 -3.00 -0.10
N GLY A 163 6.31 -3.34 -0.39
CA GLY A 163 5.25 -2.36 -0.65
C GLY A 163 5.01 -1.40 0.51
N LEU A 164 5.04 -1.86 1.76
CA LEU A 164 4.88 -1.01 2.96
C LEU A 164 6.03 -0.02 3.14
N VAL A 165 7.27 -0.44 2.86
CA VAL A 165 8.44 0.44 2.90
C VAL A 165 8.34 1.48 1.78
N LEU A 166 8.04 1.07 0.56
CA LEU A 166 7.86 1.98 -0.57
C LEU A 166 6.69 2.96 -0.35
N LEU A 167 5.63 2.52 0.30
CA LEU A 167 4.53 3.38 0.73
C LEU A 167 5.01 4.48 1.68
N SER A 168 5.82 4.14 2.69
CA SER A 168 6.37 5.15 3.61
C SER A 168 7.23 6.18 2.87
N ILE A 169 8.06 5.73 1.93
CA ILE A 169 8.93 6.59 1.10
C ILE A 169 8.08 7.53 0.26
N THR A 170 7.01 7.00 -0.31
CA THR A 170 6.07 7.75 -1.12
C THR A 170 5.37 8.85 -0.31
N ILE A 171 4.99 8.55 0.94
CA ILE A 171 4.41 9.53 1.86
C ILE A 171 5.42 10.63 2.18
N LEU A 172 6.67 10.29 2.48
CA LEU A 172 7.74 11.29 2.68
C LEU A 172 7.90 12.19 1.45
N MET A 173 8.10 11.60 0.27
CA MET A 173 8.30 12.32 -0.99
C MET A 173 7.15 13.29 -1.30
N SER A 174 5.94 12.92 -0.88
CA SER A 174 4.76 13.73 -1.12
C SER A 174 4.77 15.04 -0.32
N GLY A 175 5.45 15.09 0.84
CA GLY A 175 5.53 16.26 1.72
C GLY A 175 6.58 17.30 1.29
N VAL A 176 7.61 16.90 0.54
CA VAL A 176 8.75 17.78 0.22
C VAL A 176 8.53 18.59 -1.07
N SER A 177 9.25 19.70 -1.22
CA SER A 177 9.27 20.55 -2.42
C SER A 177 9.60 19.76 -3.70
N THR A 178 9.08 20.20 -4.84
CA THR A 178 9.21 19.49 -6.12
C THR A 178 10.65 19.20 -6.51
N VAL A 179 11.58 20.12 -6.22
CA VAL A 179 13.00 19.97 -6.55
C VAL A 179 13.65 18.87 -5.71
N VAL A 180 13.46 18.91 -4.39
CA VAL A 180 14.00 17.87 -3.49
C VAL A 180 13.33 16.52 -3.77
N ARG A 181 12.04 16.52 -4.12
CA ARG A 181 11.33 15.32 -4.54
C ARG A 181 11.99 14.67 -5.75
N VAL A 182 12.30 15.43 -6.80
CA VAL A 182 12.97 14.89 -8.00
C VAL A 182 14.36 14.34 -7.67
N VAL A 183 15.15 15.07 -6.87
CA VAL A 183 16.47 14.61 -6.43
C VAL A 183 16.39 13.32 -5.61
N MET A 184 15.45 13.26 -4.66
CA MET A 184 15.21 12.05 -3.86
C MET A 184 14.72 10.90 -4.73
N THR A 185 13.78 11.12 -5.67
CA THR A 185 13.33 10.07 -6.61
C THR A 185 14.51 9.49 -7.38
N ILE A 186 15.38 10.35 -7.92
CA ILE A 186 16.54 9.93 -8.72
C ILE A 186 17.52 9.14 -7.84
N ALA A 187 17.83 9.63 -6.63
CA ALA A 187 18.68 8.93 -5.69
C ALA A 187 18.10 7.55 -5.30
N LEU A 188 16.79 7.48 -5.10
CA LEU A 188 16.10 6.24 -4.76
C LEU A 188 16.08 5.27 -5.93
N LEU A 189 15.90 5.74 -7.16
CA LEU A 189 15.86 4.90 -8.36
C LEU A 189 17.25 4.36 -8.73
N ILE A 190 18.31 5.15 -8.52
CA ILE A 190 19.69 4.75 -8.85
C ILE A 190 20.33 3.90 -7.75
N PHE A 191 20.12 4.25 -6.47
CA PHE A 191 20.82 3.60 -5.36
C PHE A 191 19.89 2.76 -4.47
N GLY A 192 18.73 3.31 -4.08
CA GLY A 192 17.85 2.67 -3.10
C GLY A 192 17.15 1.41 -3.61
N LEU A 193 16.43 1.53 -4.73
CA LEU A 193 15.64 0.47 -5.37
C LEU A 193 16.51 -0.71 -5.82
N PRO A 194 17.68 -0.51 -6.46
CA PRO A 194 18.53 -1.63 -6.82
C PRO A 194 19.12 -2.33 -5.60
N LEU A 195 19.56 -1.59 -4.57
CA LEU A 195 20.15 -2.20 -3.38
C LEU A 195 19.12 -3.01 -2.59
N TYR A 196 17.95 -2.42 -2.35
CA TYR A 196 16.85 -3.04 -1.61
C TYR A 196 16.21 -4.19 -2.40
N GLY A 197 16.00 -4.00 -3.70
CA GLY A 197 15.48 -5.02 -4.61
C GLY A 197 16.42 -6.22 -4.80
N ASN A 198 17.74 -6.01 -4.75
CA ASN A 198 18.69 -7.12 -4.75
C ASN A 198 18.61 -7.93 -3.45
N LEU A 199 18.43 -7.27 -2.30
CA LEU A 199 18.24 -7.96 -1.02
C LEU A 199 16.97 -8.82 -1.02
N SER A 200 15.85 -8.30 -1.52
CA SER A 200 14.61 -9.09 -1.62
C SER A 200 14.70 -10.19 -2.69
N ALA A 201 15.34 -9.92 -3.83
CA ALA A 201 15.57 -10.93 -4.87
C ALA A 201 16.45 -12.09 -4.38
N MET A 202 17.45 -11.82 -3.52
CA MET A 202 18.27 -12.88 -2.92
C MET A 202 17.45 -13.83 -2.04
N ILE A 203 16.42 -13.34 -1.34
CA ILE A 203 15.50 -14.17 -0.54
C ILE A 203 14.65 -15.05 -1.46
N VAL A 204 14.14 -14.48 -2.56
CA VAL A 204 13.29 -15.19 -3.52
C VAL A 204 14.06 -16.25 -4.32
N ILE A 205 15.30 -15.97 -4.71
CA ILE A 205 16.10 -16.85 -5.59
C ILE A 205 16.85 -17.94 -4.83
N ARG A 206 17.38 -17.65 -3.62
CA ARG A 206 18.34 -18.54 -2.95
C ARG A 206 17.67 -19.58 -2.04
N SER A 207 16.47 -19.27 -1.54
CA SER A 207 15.46 -20.14 -0.91
C SER A 207 14.70 -19.31 0.13
N PRO A 208 13.36 -19.39 0.19
CA PRO A 208 12.52 -18.58 1.08
C PRO A 208 12.68 -18.93 2.58
N LEU A 209 13.45 -19.96 2.93
CA LEU A 209 13.68 -20.42 4.31
C LEU A 209 15.05 -20.00 4.89
N ASP A 210 15.82 -19.16 4.20
CA ASP A 210 17.01 -18.55 4.79
C ASP A 210 16.59 -17.48 5.81
N PHE A 211 16.34 -17.94 7.04
CA PHE A 211 15.96 -17.09 8.18
C PHE A 211 16.99 -15.98 8.45
N GLY A 212 18.25 -16.18 8.08
CA GLY A 212 19.30 -15.16 8.23
C GLY A 212 19.07 -13.99 7.27
N LEU A 213 18.84 -14.28 5.99
CA LEU A 213 18.51 -13.26 4.98
C LEU A 213 17.18 -12.56 5.30
N LEU A 214 16.15 -13.31 5.73
CA LEU A 214 14.88 -12.74 6.15
C LEU A 214 15.04 -11.78 7.33
N PHE A 215 15.87 -12.12 8.32
CA PHE A 215 16.16 -11.24 9.45
C PHE A 215 16.87 -9.96 9.02
N VAL A 216 17.89 -10.06 8.16
CA VAL A 216 18.60 -8.89 7.63
C VAL A 216 17.67 -7.99 6.83
N TRP A 217 16.80 -8.58 5.99
CA TRP A 217 15.79 -7.83 5.24
C TRP A 217 14.81 -7.14 6.19
N LEU A 218 14.22 -7.84 7.16
CA LEU A 218 13.31 -7.25 8.15
C LEU A 218 13.95 -6.08 8.91
N LEU A 219 15.21 -6.23 9.33
CA LEU A 219 15.95 -5.20 10.03
C LEU A 219 16.16 -3.98 9.12
N THR A 220 16.59 -4.20 7.88
CA THR A 220 16.81 -3.13 6.89
C THR A 220 15.50 -2.41 6.55
N SER A 221 14.41 -3.14 6.34
CA SER A 221 13.07 -2.61 6.07
C SER A 221 12.53 -1.82 7.25
N SER A 222 12.73 -2.30 8.49
CA SER A 222 12.33 -1.62 9.72
C SER A 222 13.07 -0.30 9.92
N ILE A 223 14.40 -0.29 9.76
CA ILE A 223 15.22 0.93 9.84
C ILE A 223 14.78 1.92 8.77
N THR A 224 14.63 1.47 7.52
CA THR A 224 14.21 2.33 6.40
C THR A 224 12.84 2.94 6.67
N PHE A 225 11.90 2.14 7.15
CA PHE A 225 10.56 2.60 7.55
C PHE A 225 10.63 3.64 8.66
N MET A 226 11.39 3.38 9.73
CA MET A 226 11.52 4.31 10.86
C MET A 226 12.11 5.65 10.44
N ILE A 227 13.21 5.65 9.68
CA ILE A 227 13.85 6.88 9.17
C ILE A 227 12.87 7.64 8.29
N THR A 228 12.20 6.95 7.39
CA THR A 228 11.29 7.58 6.43
C THR A 228 10.08 8.20 7.11
N MET A 229 9.49 7.51 8.09
CA MET A 229 8.36 8.03 8.86
C MET A 229 8.77 9.21 9.76
N ALA A 230 9.95 9.15 10.39
CA ALA A 230 10.47 10.26 11.20
C ALA A 230 10.71 11.53 10.35
N LEU A 231 11.28 11.36 9.14
CA LEU A 231 11.43 12.47 8.20
C LEU A 231 10.07 12.97 7.70
N ALA A 232 9.09 12.08 7.52
CA ALA A 232 7.76 12.48 7.05
C ALA A 232 7.03 13.33 8.10
N SER A 233 7.14 13.01 9.39
CA SER A 233 6.62 13.83 10.49
C SER A 233 7.21 15.24 10.49
N ASP A 234 8.52 15.36 10.32
CA ASP A 234 9.23 16.65 10.33
C ASP A 234 8.80 17.54 9.16
N VAL A 235 8.70 16.97 7.97
CA VAL A 235 8.30 17.68 6.74
C VAL A 235 6.86 18.18 6.83
N HIS A 236 5.98 17.44 7.49
CA HIS A 236 4.60 17.84 7.69
C HIS A 236 4.40 18.79 8.89
N GLY A 237 5.39 18.92 9.77
CA GLY A 237 5.35 19.72 10.99
C GLY A 237 5.83 21.16 10.84
N THR A 238 6.48 21.53 9.73
CA THR A 238 6.92 22.92 9.51
C THR A 238 5.72 23.83 9.20
N PRO A 239 5.41 24.84 10.05
CA PRO A 239 4.39 25.84 9.70
C PRO A 239 4.83 26.60 8.44
N LEU A 240 3.86 26.92 7.59
CA LEU A 240 4.09 27.78 6.42
C LEU A 240 4.71 29.10 6.91
N PRO A 241 5.80 29.61 6.30
CA PRO A 241 6.31 30.92 6.64
C PRO A 241 5.20 31.94 6.40
N ASP A 242 4.91 32.71 7.45
CA ASP A 242 3.98 33.84 7.38
C ASP A 242 4.34 34.68 6.16
N ARG A 243 3.44 34.68 5.17
CA ARG A 243 3.53 35.62 4.06
C ARG A 243 3.22 37.00 4.64
N ALA A 244 4.28 37.72 5.00
CA ALA A 244 4.27 39.15 5.24
C ALA A 244 3.94 39.92 3.94
#